data_AF-A0A1E4TJZ6-F1
#
_entry.id   AF-A0A1E4TJZ6-F1
#
_cell.length_a   1.000
_cell.length_b   1.000
_cell.length_c   1.000
_cell.angle_alpha   90.00
_cell.angle_beta   90.00
_cell.angle_gamma   90.00
#
_symmetry.space_group_name_H-M   'P 1'
#
loop_
_entity.id
_entity.type
_entity.pdbx_description
1 polymer ?
#
loop_
_entity_poly.entity_id
_entity_poly.type
_entity_poly.pdbx_seq_one_letter_code
_entity_poly.pdbx_strand_id
1 'polypeptide(L)'
;MSANKDEEVFFEGIAGSLMSPAKPNEVPRAVIILHGQAGHRNYVYQRLLANKLADTGFYSLRIDFRGCGYSDPIDNPEQGRTLKHDCEDIARCCRFLKSKKLESYAIVGHSRGGVAALLYARFYDNSILYVANISGRYRGSLIRDKMDQMAPEWRSGHYYEDIPRYGKNVRTRQVSNEIESIARTDMSCVIDLPVGADVLTMQGSRDTVVPIADSHLYANALEYRHTLCMIEDADHNFLDSNEERVAQKGRNHFREEVSDYITHWISDQAASARFQFRCNGRTGFPMWKHVDGVNNMRDFGGMQSRTYGSTMRYGYLFRSAGLHEITDEGKNVLLRLGIKQIFDLRSDPELANHADPEIPGITISHTPIFKAEDYSPERLAERIQYYKSDVTGFMVAYRSILLSGIPTFRTIFSHIRDHPDQPFIVHCTAGKDRTGVTCALILMLMDIHPELIAREYELTTIGLKEYHEKIMSQMALLPNFKNDPRGTRNLMSSKYETMVKFLGFFRAEYESVDSFLTKMCGFSDADIRRMRRNLLAEDAHAPMLEEKPAISSSL
;
A
#
# COMPACT_ATOMS: atom_id res chain seq x y z
N MET A 1 -14.69 4.42 29.07
CA MET A 1 -13.99 4.22 27.78
C MET A 1 -15.03 4.40 26.69
N SER A 2 -14.77 5.18 25.63
CA SER A 2 -15.72 5.31 24.53
C SER A 2 -15.90 3.96 23.84
N ALA A 3 -17.14 3.63 23.45
CA ALA A 3 -17.44 2.45 22.64
C ALA A 3 -17.30 2.78 21.15
N ASN A 4 -17.11 1.76 20.32
CA ASN A 4 -17.21 1.89 18.86
C ASN A 4 -18.61 2.43 18.51
N LYS A 5 -18.69 3.30 17.49
CA LYS A 5 -19.95 3.95 17.08
C LYS A 5 -20.36 3.48 15.70
N ASP A 6 -21.55 2.94 15.56
CA ASP A 6 -22.14 2.51 14.30
C ASP A 6 -23.20 3.53 13.86
N GLU A 7 -22.88 4.37 12.87
CA GLU A 7 -23.73 5.47 12.42
C GLU A 7 -24.39 5.14 11.07
N GLU A 8 -25.71 5.22 11.01
CA GLU A 8 -26.45 5.13 9.74
C GLU A 8 -26.20 6.38 8.90
N VAL A 9 -25.86 6.18 7.63
CA VAL A 9 -25.50 7.26 6.69
C VAL A 9 -26.24 7.08 5.38
N PHE A 10 -26.53 8.20 4.72
CA PHE A 10 -27.11 8.22 3.39
C PHE A 10 -26.42 9.30 2.55
N PHE A 11 -25.93 8.94 1.38
CA PHE A 11 -25.15 9.84 0.52
C PHE A 11 -25.32 9.45 -0.95
N GLU A 12 -25.58 10.44 -1.82
CA GLU A 12 -25.72 10.22 -3.27
C GLU A 12 -26.64 9.02 -3.63
N GLY A 13 -27.75 8.85 -2.91
CA GLY A 13 -28.70 7.74 -3.11
C GLY A 13 -28.30 6.38 -2.51
N ILE A 14 -27.17 6.31 -1.80
CA ILE A 14 -26.63 5.10 -1.19
C ILE A 14 -26.83 5.16 0.32
N ALA A 15 -27.56 4.19 0.85
CA ALA A 15 -27.67 3.92 2.28
C ALA A 15 -26.47 3.09 2.75
N GLY A 16 -25.95 3.40 3.92
CA GLY A 16 -24.86 2.66 4.52
C GLY A 16 -24.76 2.86 6.02
N SER A 17 -23.73 2.25 6.59
CA SER A 17 -23.42 2.32 8.01
C SER A 17 -21.91 2.51 8.18
N LEU A 18 -21.54 3.63 8.81
CA LEU A 18 -20.16 4.01 9.10
C LEU A 18 -19.81 3.61 10.54
N MET A 19 -19.01 2.56 10.68
CA MET A 19 -18.42 2.16 11.95
C MET A 19 -17.18 3.01 12.23
N SER A 20 -17.17 3.68 13.38
CA SER A 20 -16.05 4.46 13.89
C SER A 20 -15.38 3.75 15.06
N PRO A 21 -14.05 3.57 15.02
CA PRO A 21 -13.29 2.98 16.12
C PRO A 21 -13.26 3.91 17.33
N ALA A 22 -13.31 3.35 18.54
CA ALA A 22 -13.14 4.10 19.77
C ALA A 22 -11.74 4.73 19.89
N LYS A 23 -10.73 4.07 19.30
CA LYS A 23 -9.33 4.51 19.22
C LYS A 23 -8.87 4.42 17.76
N PRO A 24 -9.07 5.46 16.94
CA PRO A 24 -8.66 5.43 15.56
C PRO A 24 -7.14 5.35 15.43
N ASN A 25 -6.69 4.75 14.32
CA ASN A 25 -5.30 4.80 13.90
C ASN A 25 -4.85 6.26 13.70
N GLU A 26 -3.55 6.54 13.87
CA GLU A 26 -3.01 7.90 13.73
C GLU A 26 -3.34 8.55 12.38
N VAL A 27 -3.41 7.73 11.33
CA VAL A 27 -3.92 8.10 10.01
C VAL A 27 -5.33 7.51 9.89
N PRO A 28 -6.39 8.33 9.82
CA PRO A 28 -7.76 7.85 9.70
C PRO A 28 -8.01 7.15 8.35
N ARG A 29 -8.12 5.82 8.38
CA ARG A 29 -8.33 4.97 7.21
C ARG A 29 -9.63 4.18 7.33
N ALA A 30 -10.31 4.00 6.21
CA ALA A 30 -11.59 3.31 6.12
C ALA A 30 -11.53 2.11 5.18
N VAL A 31 -12.20 1.03 5.58
CA VAL A 31 -12.45 -0.16 4.76
C VAL A 31 -13.87 -0.11 4.21
N ILE A 32 -14.03 -0.18 2.89
CA ILE A 32 -15.34 -0.29 2.25
C ILE A 32 -15.76 -1.76 2.24
N ILE A 33 -16.97 -2.07 2.70
CA ILE A 33 -17.47 -3.45 2.81
C ILE A 33 -18.74 -3.59 1.97
N LEU A 34 -18.70 -4.52 1.01
CA LEU A 34 -19.69 -4.68 -0.05
C LEU A 34 -20.40 -6.05 0.05
N HIS A 35 -21.71 -6.05 -0.16
CA HIS A 35 -22.52 -7.28 -0.17
C HIS A 35 -22.63 -7.91 -1.56
N GLY A 36 -23.13 -9.14 -1.62
CA GLY A 36 -23.34 -9.90 -2.85
C GLY A 36 -24.68 -9.61 -3.56
N GLN A 37 -25.01 -10.44 -4.55
CA GLN A 37 -26.31 -10.40 -5.20
C GLN A 37 -27.44 -10.69 -4.19
N ALA A 38 -28.56 -9.98 -4.33
CA ALA A 38 -29.71 -10.05 -3.40
C ALA A 38 -29.37 -9.87 -1.91
N GLY A 39 -28.21 -9.28 -1.58
CA GLY A 39 -27.78 -9.01 -0.21
C GLY A 39 -28.15 -7.60 0.28
N HIS A 40 -27.64 -7.28 1.47
CA HIS A 40 -27.65 -5.95 2.07
C HIS A 40 -26.43 -5.80 2.98
N ARG A 41 -26.18 -4.60 3.51
CA ARG A 41 -24.97 -4.21 4.27
C ARG A 41 -24.69 -5.02 5.56
N ASN A 42 -25.66 -5.80 6.03
CA ASN A 42 -25.57 -6.62 7.24
C ASN A 42 -25.94 -8.10 6.95
N TYR A 43 -25.78 -8.56 5.71
CA TYR A 43 -26.31 -9.84 5.22
C TYR A 43 -25.56 -11.07 5.78
N VAL A 44 -24.23 -11.07 5.70
CA VAL A 44 -23.35 -12.13 6.20
C VAL A 44 -22.44 -11.60 7.31
N TYR A 45 -21.14 -11.93 7.27
CA TYR A 45 -20.14 -11.50 8.23
C TYR A 45 -19.86 -9.98 8.24
N GLN A 46 -20.45 -9.15 7.35
CA GLN A 46 -20.07 -7.74 7.19
C GLN A 46 -20.15 -6.94 8.49
N ARG A 47 -21.23 -7.12 9.28
CA ARG A 47 -21.38 -6.41 10.56
C ARG A 47 -20.34 -6.85 11.59
N LEU A 48 -20.04 -8.15 11.65
CA LEU A 48 -19.01 -8.67 12.54
C LEU A 48 -17.62 -8.16 12.13
N LEU A 49 -17.31 -8.18 10.84
CA LEU A 49 -16.08 -7.65 10.28
C LEU A 49 -15.90 -6.16 10.62
N ALA A 50 -16.94 -5.35 10.49
CA ALA A 50 -16.88 -3.93 10.85
C ALA A 50 -16.54 -3.71 12.33
N ASN A 51 -17.07 -4.53 13.23
CA ASN A 51 -16.71 -4.45 14.66
C ASN A 51 -15.24 -4.83 14.89
N LYS A 52 -14.77 -5.95 14.32
CA LYS A 52 -13.37 -6.37 14.45
C LYS A 52 -12.39 -5.35 13.86
N LEU A 53 -12.73 -4.73 12.73
CA LEU A 53 -11.93 -3.65 12.15
C LEU A 53 -11.87 -2.43 13.08
N ALA A 54 -12.99 -2.05 13.71
CA ALA A 54 -13.04 -0.94 14.66
C ALA A 54 -12.16 -1.20 15.91
N ASP A 55 -12.09 -2.44 16.37
CA ASP A 55 -11.21 -2.83 17.49
C ASP A 55 -9.71 -2.69 17.13
N THR A 56 -9.38 -2.68 15.84
CA THR A 56 -8.02 -2.45 15.31
C THR A 56 -7.77 -1.01 14.84
N GLY A 57 -8.69 -0.08 15.12
CA GLY A 57 -8.52 1.34 14.81
C GLY A 57 -8.89 1.76 13.39
N PHE A 58 -9.46 0.86 12.58
CA PHE A 58 -9.98 1.19 11.26
C PHE A 58 -11.44 1.66 11.31
N TYR A 59 -11.77 2.64 10.48
CA TYR A 59 -13.16 2.91 10.13
C TYR A 59 -13.64 1.84 9.14
N SER A 60 -14.94 1.59 9.08
CA SER A 60 -15.50 0.80 7.99
C SER A 60 -16.85 1.34 7.52
N LEU A 61 -17.07 1.30 6.22
CA LEU A 61 -18.30 1.72 5.57
C LEU A 61 -18.96 0.52 4.91
N ARG A 62 -20.08 0.06 5.48
CA ARG A 62 -20.91 -0.99 4.90
C ARG A 62 -22.04 -0.33 4.14
N ILE A 63 -22.24 -0.64 2.85
CA ILE A 63 -23.31 -0.03 2.05
C ILE A 63 -24.33 -1.05 1.57
N ASP A 64 -25.54 -0.57 1.31
CA ASP A 64 -26.46 -1.24 0.39
C ASP A 64 -26.19 -0.70 -1.01
N PHE A 65 -25.95 -1.57 -1.98
CA PHE A 65 -25.90 -1.13 -3.39
C PHE A 65 -27.27 -0.58 -3.83
N ARG A 66 -27.28 0.25 -4.87
CA ARG A 66 -28.54 0.77 -5.44
C ARG A 66 -29.50 -0.38 -5.76
N GLY A 67 -30.79 -0.19 -5.52
CA GLY A 67 -31.81 -1.22 -5.68
C GLY A 67 -31.86 -2.26 -4.57
N CYS A 68 -30.97 -2.22 -3.58
CA CYS A 68 -30.93 -3.12 -2.42
C CYS A 68 -31.11 -2.37 -1.10
N GLY A 69 -31.56 -3.07 -0.06
CA GLY A 69 -31.71 -2.57 1.30
C GLY A 69 -32.48 -1.26 1.39
N TYR A 70 -31.83 -0.20 1.86
CA TYR A 70 -32.41 1.13 2.00
C TYR A 70 -31.89 2.15 0.98
N SER A 71 -31.05 1.72 0.03
CA SER A 71 -30.59 2.59 -1.05
C SER A 71 -31.69 2.90 -2.06
N ASP A 72 -31.48 3.95 -2.84
CA ASP A 72 -32.40 4.37 -3.88
C ASP A 72 -32.63 3.24 -4.91
N PRO A 73 -33.78 3.23 -5.60
CA PRO A 73 -34.03 2.29 -6.69
C PRO A 73 -32.98 2.37 -7.81
N ILE A 74 -33.00 1.38 -8.70
CA ILE A 74 -32.18 1.39 -9.90
C ILE A 74 -32.67 2.50 -10.83
N ASP A 75 -31.76 3.36 -11.32
CA ASP A 75 -32.07 4.54 -12.13
C ASP A 75 -32.86 4.18 -13.40
N ASN A 76 -32.44 3.11 -14.10
CA ASN A 76 -33.12 2.54 -15.26
C ASN A 76 -33.51 1.08 -14.99
N PRO A 77 -34.77 0.81 -14.64
CA PRO A 77 -35.25 -0.55 -14.35
C PRO A 77 -35.08 -1.54 -15.51
N GLU A 78 -35.09 -1.08 -16.76
CA GLU A 78 -34.92 -1.95 -17.94
C GLU A 78 -33.45 -2.33 -18.18
N GLN A 79 -32.51 -1.55 -17.63
CA GLN A 79 -31.09 -1.90 -17.65
C GLN A 79 -30.68 -2.75 -16.44
N GLY A 80 -31.34 -2.56 -15.29
CA GLY A 80 -30.97 -3.21 -14.04
C GLY A 80 -29.66 -2.68 -13.46
N ARG A 81 -29.27 -3.22 -12.29
CA ARG A 81 -27.98 -2.98 -11.66
C ARG A 81 -26.92 -3.83 -12.35
N THR A 82 -25.94 -3.22 -13.00
CA THR A 82 -24.82 -3.90 -13.66
C THR A 82 -23.57 -3.81 -12.79
N LEU A 83 -22.50 -4.56 -13.12
CA LEU A 83 -21.21 -4.41 -12.43
C LEU A 83 -20.62 -3.00 -12.60
N LYS A 84 -20.93 -2.31 -13.72
CA LYS A 84 -20.60 -0.90 -13.90
C LYS A 84 -21.29 -0.03 -12.85
N HIS A 85 -22.59 -0.24 -12.60
CA HIS A 85 -23.32 0.47 -11.55
C HIS A 85 -22.76 0.15 -10.16
N ASP A 86 -22.33 -1.09 -9.91
CA ASP A 86 -21.66 -1.45 -8.65
C ASP A 86 -20.35 -0.67 -8.48
N CYS A 87 -19.52 -0.53 -9.52
CA CYS A 87 -18.31 0.31 -9.49
C CYS A 87 -18.61 1.80 -9.28
N GLU A 88 -19.68 2.33 -9.86
CA GLU A 88 -20.13 3.71 -9.63
C GLU A 88 -20.57 3.94 -8.17
N ASP A 89 -21.23 2.96 -7.55
CA ASP A 89 -21.62 3.01 -6.15
C ASP A 89 -20.39 2.99 -5.23
N ILE A 90 -19.37 2.17 -5.56
CA ILE A 90 -18.07 2.20 -4.86
C ILE A 90 -17.41 3.58 -5.01
N ALA A 91 -17.49 4.21 -6.19
CA ALA A 91 -16.98 5.57 -6.38
C ALA A 91 -17.68 6.60 -5.47
N ARG A 92 -19.00 6.45 -5.24
CA ARG A 92 -19.76 7.27 -4.28
C ARG A 92 -19.25 7.04 -2.85
N CYS A 93 -18.94 5.81 -2.47
CA CYS A 93 -18.32 5.50 -1.17
C CYS A 93 -16.98 6.23 -0.98
N CYS A 94 -16.08 6.17 -1.97
CA CYS A 94 -14.78 6.82 -1.89
C CYS A 94 -14.91 8.35 -1.73
N ARG A 95 -15.84 8.98 -2.48
CA ARG A 95 -16.15 10.42 -2.32
C ARG A 95 -16.71 10.77 -0.95
N PHE A 96 -17.65 9.95 -0.45
CA PHE A 96 -18.21 10.14 0.88
C PHE A 96 -17.14 10.04 1.97
N LEU A 97 -16.28 9.01 1.93
CA LEU A 97 -15.17 8.86 2.88
C LEU A 97 -14.19 10.04 2.81
N LYS A 98 -13.84 10.48 1.60
CA LYS A 98 -13.01 11.68 1.40
C LYS A 98 -13.65 12.93 2.02
N SER A 99 -14.96 13.12 1.90
CA SER A 99 -15.67 14.24 2.55
C SER A 99 -15.60 14.20 4.09
N LYS A 100 -15.42 13.00 4.66
CA LYS A 100 -15.20 12.77 6.09
C LYS A 100 -13.72 12.81 6.49
N LYS A 101 -12.82 13.18 5.57
CA LYS A 101 -11.36 13.14 5.76
C LYS A 101 -10.84 11.75 6.11
N LEU A 102 -11.49 10.71 5.57
CA LEU A 102 -11.09 9.32 5.69
C LEU A 102 -10.50 8.84 4.36
N GLU A 103 -9.34 8.20 4.42
CA GLU A 103 -8.73 7.57 3.26
C GLU A 103 -9.39 6.21 2.97
N SER A 104 -9.69 5.93 1.70
CA SER A 104 -10.20 4.62 1.28
C SER A 104 -9.02 3.66 1.18
N TYR A 105 -8.85 2.81 2.19
CA TYR A 105 -7.64 1.99 2.35
C TYR A 105 -7.76 0.62 1.73
N ALA A 106 -8.91 -0.04 1.91
CA ALA A 106 -9.16 -1.38 1.39
C ALA A 106 -10.63 -1.54 1.01
N ILE A 107 -10.91 -2.48 0.11
CA ILE A 107 -12.26 -2.90 -0.24
C ILE A 107 -12.42 -4.38 0.04
N VAL A 108 -13.44 -4.74 0.81
CA VAL A 108 -13.84 -6.12 1.07
C VAL A 108 -15.19 -6.37 0.40
N GLY A 109 -15.25 -7.30 -0.53
CA GLY A 109 -16.47 -7.60 -1.26
C GLY A 109 -16.85 -9.07 -1.18
N HIS A 110 -18.14 -9.33 -0.89
CA HIS A 110 -18.71 -10.67 -0.91
C HIS A 110 -19.36 -10.99 -2.26
N SER A 111 -19.09 -12.16 -2.82
CA SER A 111 -19.71 -12.67 -4.04
C SER A 111 -19.61 -11.65 -5.19
N ARG A 112 -20.75 -11.23 -5.76
CA ARG A 112 -20.82 -10.13 -6.74
C ARG A 112 -20.07 -8.85 -6.30
N GLY A 113 -20.12 -8.50 -5.01
CA GLY A 113 -19.39 -7.35 -4.46
C GLY A 113 -17.88 -7.51 -4.50
N GLY A 114 -17.36 -8.75 -4.42
CA GLY A 114 -15.92 -9.04 -4.58
C GLY A 114 -15.44 -8.82 -6.02
N VAL A 115 -16.27 -9.24 -6.99
CA VAL A 115 -16.04 -8.96 -8.42
C VAL A 115 -16.04 -7.46 -8.68
N ALA A 116 -17.04 -6.73 -8.18
CA ALA A 116 -17.12 -5.27 -8.32
C ALA A 116 -15.91 -4.55 -7.68
N ALA A 117 -15.43 -5.01 -6.53
CA ALA A 117 -14.25 -4.46 -5.87
C ALA A 117 -12.99 -4.57 -6.73
N LEU A 118 -12.75 -5.75 -7.32
CA LEU A 118 -11.61 -5.99 -8.20
C LEU A 118 -11.69 -5.14 -9.48
N LEU A 119 -12.86 -5.08 -10.12
CA LEU A 119 -13.08 -4.24 -11.29
C LEU A 119 -12.89 -2.75 -10.97
N TYR A 120 -13.35 -2.30 -9.80
CA TYR A 120 -13.18 -0.92 -9.36
C TYR A 120 -11.69 -0.57 -9.21
N ALA A 121 -10.93 -1.39 -8.47
CA ALA A 121 -9.49 -1.18 -8.28
C ALA A 121 -8.71 -1.21 -9.62
N ARG A 122 -9.17 -2.01 -10.60
CA ARG A 122 -8.54 -2.11 -11.91
C ARG A 122 -8.84 -0.93 -12.83
N PHE A 123 -10.11 -0.55 -12.95
CA PHE A 123 -10.58 0.34 -14.03
C PHE A 123 -10.96 1.75 -13.56
N TYR A 124 -11.17 1.96 -12.26
CA TYR A 124 -11.71 3.22 -11.75
C TYR A 124 -10.76 3.92 -10.79
N ASP A 125 -10.09 3.17 -9.90
CA ASP A 125 -9.20 3.75 -8.91
C ASP A 125 -8.00 2.84 -8.60
N ASN A 126 -6.89 3.12 -9.28
CA ASN A 126 -5.62 2.41 -9.09
C ASN A 126 -4.88 2.78 -7.79
N SER A 127 -5.48 3.63 -6.93
CA SER A 127 -4.96 3.91 -5.59
C SER A 127 -5.42 2.90 -4.54
N ILE A 128 -6.43 2.08 -4.84
CA ILE A 128 -6.84 0.99 -3.95
C ILE A 128 -5.87 -0.18 -4.10
N LEU A 129 -4.97 -0.34 -3.13
CA LEU A 129 -3.96 -1.40 -3.14
C LEU A 129 -4.38 -2.67 -2.40
N TYR A 130 -5.44 -2.66 -1.58
CA TYR A 130 -5.84 -3.84 -0.81
C TYR A 130 -7.28 -4.23 -1.13
N VAL A 131 -7.46 -5.39 -1.78
CA VAL A 131 -8.79 -5.90 -2.16
C VAL A 131 -8.99 -7.31 -1.60
N ALA A 132 -10.03 -7.50 -0.79
CA ALA A 132 -10.45 -8.82 -0.31
C ALA A 132 -11.69 -9.28 -1.08
N ASN A 133 -11.46 -10.20 -2.02
CA ASN A 133 -12.48 -10.90 -2.79
C ASN A 133 -12.97 -12.14 -2.03
N ILE A 134 -14.17 -12.09 -1.46
CA ILE A 134 -14.72 -13.19 -0.68
C ILE A 134 -15.79 -13.88 -1.53
N SER A 135 -15.57 -15.13 -1.89
CA SER A 135 -16.46 -15.94 -2.74
C SER A 135 -16.86 -15.30 -4.08
N GLY A 136 -15.99 -14.47 -4.67
CA GLY A 136 -16.25 -13.87 -5.98
C GLY A 136 -15.92 -14.79 -7.15
N ARG A 137 -16.74 -14.72 -8.20
CA ARG A 137 -16.61 -15.56 -9.40
C ARG A 137 -15.51 -15.01 -10.32
N TYR A 138 -14.64 -15.88 -10.83
CA TYR A 138 -13.66 -15.55 -11.87
C TYR A 138 -14.25 -15.79 -13.26
N ARG A 139 -14.90 -16.95 -13.46
CA ARG A 139 -15.52 -17.32 -14.73
C ARG A 139 -16.95 -16.84 -14.77
N GLY A 140 -17.12 -15.56 -15.13
CA GLY A 140 -18.43 -14.90 -15.17
C GLY A 140 -19.51 -15.73 -15.90
N SER A 141 -19.16 -16.31 -17.05
CA SER A 141 -20.08 -17.05 -17.92
C SER A 141 -20.85 -18.19 -17.25
N LEU A 142 -20.28 -18.83 -16.23
CA LEU A 142 -20.90 -19.95 -15.50
C LEU A 142 -22.16 -19.55 -14.71
N ILE A 143 -22.40 -18.25 -14.52
CA ILE A 143 -23.64 -17.78 -13.93
C ILE A 143 -24.87 -18.09 -14.81
N ARG A 144 -24.68 -18.22 -16.14
CA ARG A 144 -25.78 -18.54 -17.06
C ARG A 144 -26.37 -19.92 -16.78
N ASP A 145 -25.51 -20.92 -16.63
CA ASP A 145 -25.93 -22.30 -16.34
C ASP A 145 -26.67 -22.39 -15.01
N LYS A 146 -26.20 -21.63 -14.01
CA LYS A 146 -26.87 -21.51 -12.71
C LYS A 146 -28.26 -20.88 -12.84
N MET A 147 -28.38 -19.82 -13.63
CA MET A 147 -29.68 -19.16 -13.85
C MET A 147 -30.63 -20.03 -14.65
N ASP A 148 -30.14 -20.80 -15.62
CA ASP A 148 -30.93 -21.78 -16.36
C ASP A 148 -31.53 -22.87 -15.45
N GLN A 149 -30.87 -23.18 -14.33
CA GLN A 149 -31.37 -24.14 -13.34
C GLN A 149 -32.32 -23.50 -12.32
N MET A 150 -32.00 -22.30 -11.84
CA MET A 150 -32.71 -21.67 -10.72
C MET A 150 -33.93 -20.84 -11.12
N ALA A 151 -33.85 -20.14 -12.25
CA ALA A 151 -34.93 -19.29 -12.75
C ALA A 151 -34.90 -19.25 -14.28
N PRO A 152 -35.25 -20.35 -14.97
CA PRO A 152 -35.16 -20.49 -16.42
C PRO A 152 -35.87 -19.36 -17.20
N GLU A 153 -36.89 -18.73 -16.59
CA GLU A 153 -37.61 -17.59 -17.17
C GLU A 153 -36.70 -16.39 -17.47
N TRP A 154 -35.52 -16.30 -16.86
CA TRP A 154 -34.53 -15.25 -17.15
C TRP A 154 -34.15 -15.19 -18.64
N ARG A 155 -34.25 -16.29 -19.39
CA ARG A 155 -34.01 -16.27 -20.85
C ARG A 155 -35.07 -15.46 -21.61
N SER A 156 -36.21 -15.17 -20.99
CA SER A 156 -37.30 -14.32 -21.52
C SER A 156 -37.11 -12.83 -21.19
N GLY A 157 -35.92 -12.42 -20.77
CA GLY A 157 -35.54 -11.02 -20.54
C GLY A 157 -35.72 -10.51 -19.10
N HIS A 158 -36.35 -11.30 -18.22
CA HIS A 158 -36.42 -11.00 -16.79
C HIS A 158 -36.69 -12.25 -15.96
N TYR A 159 -36.43 -12.17 -14.66
CA TYR A 159 -36.80 -13.17 -13.65
C TYR A 159 -37.26 -12.45 -12.38
N TYR A 160 -37.75 -13.21 -11.40
CA TYR A 160 -38.13 -12.63 -10.11
C TYR A 160 -37.27 -13.18 -8.98
N GLU A 161 -36.82 -12.30 -8.10
CA GLU A 161 -35.98 -12.63 -6.95
C GLU A 161 -36.47 -11.85 -5.73
N ASP A 162 -36.36 -12.46 -4.55
CA ASP A 162 -36.67 -11.77 -3.30
C ASP A 162 -35.48 -10.92 -2.89
N ILE A 163 -35.62 -9.60 -2.97
CA ILE A 163 -34.58 -8.65 -2.62
C ILE A 163 -34.93 -8.02 -1.27
N PRO A 164 -33.99 -7.98 -0.30
CA PRO A 164 -34.17 -7.21 0.92
C PRO A 164 -34.37 -5.72 0.59
N ARG A 165 -35.54 -5.17 0.91
CA ARG A 165 -35.88 -3.76 0.75
C ARG A 165 -36.65 -3.24 1.94
N TYR A 166 -36.19 -2.13 2.50
CA TYR A 166 -36.87 -1.42 3.59
C TYR A 166 -37.24 -2.34 4.78
N GLY A 167 -36.34 -3.25 5.14
CA GLY A 167 -36.50 -4.18 6.27
C GLY A 167 -37.34 -5.42 6.01
N LYS A 168 -37.79 -5.66 4.76
CA LYS A 168 -38.53 -6.87 4.35
C LYS A 168 -38.00 -7.44 3.05
N ASN A 169 -38.25 -8.72 2.79
CA ASN A 169 -37.99 -9.29 1.46
C ASN A 169 -39.12 -8.90 0.51
N VAL A 170 -38.77 -8.34 -0.65
CA VAL A 170 -39.71 -7.90 -1.67
C VAL A 170 -39.44 -8.66 -2.96
N ARG A 171 -40.43 -9.41 -3.43
CA ARG A 171 -40.40 -10.09 -4.73
C ARG A 171 -40.30 -9.04 -5.84
N THR A 172 -39.14 -8.96 -6.48
CA THR A 172 -38.80 -7.87 -7.39
C THR A 172 -38.46 -8.44 -8.77
N ARG A 173 -38.96 -7.81 -9.83
CA ARG A 173 -38.55 -8.12 -11.21
C ARG A 173 -37.11 -7.70 -11.42
N GLN A 174 -36.26 -8.64 -11.80
CA GLN A 174 -34.86 -8.44 -12.18
C GLN A 174 -34.73 -8.63 -13.69
N VAL A 175 -34.02 -7.75 -14.38
CA VAL A 175 -33.78 -7.89 -15.82
C VAL A 175 -32.56 -8.77 -16.09
N SER A 176 -32.59 -9.53 -17.17
CA SER A 176 -31.53 -10.48 -17.53
C SER A 176 -30.20 -9.79 -17.82
N ASN A 177 -30.23 -8.49 -18.13
CA ASN A 177 -29.03 -7.69 -18.32
C ASN A 177 -28.14 -7.63 -17.07
N GLU A 178 -28.70 -7.77 -15.85
CA GLU A 178 -27.90 -7.86 -14.62
C GLU A 178 -27.01 -9.12 -14.63
N ILE A 179 -27.60 -10.26 -14.96
CA ILE A 179 -26.90 -11.55 -15.07
C ILE A 179 -25.91 -11.50 -16.23
N GLU A 180 -26.31 -10.97 -17.38
CA GLU A 180 -25.43 -10.84 -18.55
C GLU A 180 -24.24 -9.91 -18.28
N SER A 181 -24.41 -8.86 -17.48
CA SER A 181 -23.29 -8.00 -17.05
C SER A 181 -22.24 -8.81 -16.30
N ILE A 182 -22.64 -9.74 -15.43
CA ILE A 182 -21.71 -10.63 -14.73
C ILE A 182 -21.13 -11.66 -15.71
N ALA A 183 -21.98 -12.26 -16.54
CA ALA A 183 -21.62 -13.35 -17.43
C ALA A 183 -20.62 -12.97 -18.53
N ARG A 184 -20.61 -11.70 -18.93
CA ARG A 184 -19.70 -11.14 -19.95
C ARG A 184 -18.42 -10.57 -19.38
N THR A 185 -18.32 -10.47 -18.06
CA THR A 185 -17.11 -9.93 -17.42
C THR A 185 -16.00 -10.96 -17.48
N ASP A 186 -14.87 -10.56 -18.06
CA ASP A 186 -13.63 -11.34 -18.03
C ASP A 186 -12.76 -10.91 -16.85
N MET A 187 -12.63 -11.78 -15.84
CA MET A 187 -11.81 -11.51 -14.67
C MET A 187 -10.32 -11.81 -14.88
N SER A 188 -9.89 -12.22 -16.08
CA SER A 188 -8.46 -12.28 -16.42
C SER A 188 -7.79 -10.91 -16.34
N CYS A 189 -8.57 -9.83 -16.48
CA CYS A 189 -8.12 -8.44 -16.36
C CYS A 189 -7.48 -8.08 -15.00
N VAL A 190 -7.62 -8.93 -13.96
CA VAL A 190 -6.96 -8.72 -12.67
C VAL A 190 -5.43 -8.78 -12.76
N ILE A 191 -4.87 -9.42 -13.80
CA ILE A 191 -3.42 -9.44 -14.02
C ILE A 191 -2.85 -8.01 -14.09
N ASP A 192 -3.61 -7.09 -14.65
CA ASP A 192 -3.26 -5.68 -14.82
C ASP A 192 -3.64 -4.80 -13.62
N LEU A 193 -4.03 -5.37 -12.48
CA LEU A 193 -4.11 -4.59 -11.24
C LEU A 193 -2.74 -3.94 -10.96
N PRO A 194 -2.69 -2.81 -10.23
CA PRO A 194 -1.42 -2.18 -9.89
C PRO A 194 -0.43 -3.19 -9.29
N VAL A 195 0.85 -3.10 -9.65
CA VAL A 195 1.92 -4.02 -9.18
C VAL A 195 2.03 -3.99 -7.65
N GLY A 196 1.68 -2.87 -7.02
CA GLY A 196 1.63 -2.74 -5.57
C GLY A 196 0.37 -3.29 -4.90
N ALA A 197 -0.65 -3.71 -5.66
CA ALA A 197 -1.90 -4.19 -5.12
C ALA A 197 -1.74 -5.62 -4.58
N ASP A 198 -2.32 -5.88 -3.42
CA ASP A 198 -2.47 -7.18 -2.79
C ASP A 198 -3.95 -7.60 -2.80
N VAL A 199 -4.19 -8.86 -3.13
CA VAL A 199 -5.54 -9.44 -3.22
C VAL A 199 -5.66 -10.65 -2.30
N LEU A 200 -6.62 -10.62 -1.38
CA LEU A 200 -7.08 -11.81 -0.67
C LEU A 200 -8.23 -12.43 -1.47
N THR A 201 -8.15 -13.71 -1.75
CA THR A 201 -9.33 -14.50 -2.12
C THR A 201 -9.65 -15.49 -1.02
N MET A 202 -10.87 -15.42 -0.49
CA MET A 202 -11.36 -16.37 0.50
C MET A 202 -12.57 -17.11 -0.04
N GLN A 203 -12.63 -18.42 0.19
CA GLN A 203 -13.65 -19.29 -0.39
C GLN A 203 -13.99 -20.43 0.58
N GLY A 204 -15.27 -20.75 0.75
CA GLY A 204 -15.71 -21.92 1.51
C GLY A 204 -15.52 -23.22 0.72
N SER A 205 -15.06 -24.30 1.36
CA SER A 205 -14.82 -25.59 0.70
C SER A 205 -16.09 -26.33 0.28
N ARG A 206 -17.27 -25.87 0.74
CA ARG A 206 -18.60 -26.38 0.36
C ARG A 206 -19.45 -25.34 -0.38
N ASP A 207 -18.83 -24.33 -0.98
CA ASP A 207 -19.53 -23.35 -1.79
C ASP A 207 -20.13 -23.99 -3.07
N THR A 208 -21.46 -23.99 -3.15
CA THR A 208 -22.24 -24.50 -4.29
C THR A 208 -22.74 -23.39 -5.21
N VAL A 209 -22.43 -22.13 -4.89
CA VAL A 209 -22.84 -20.94 -5.63
C VAL A 209 -21.75 -20.47 -6.58
N VAL A 210 -20.50 -20.41 -6.11
CA VAL A 210 -19.32 -20.08 -6.89
C VAL A 210 -18.38 -21.28 -6.91
N PRO A 211 -17.97 -21.78 -8.10
CA PRO A 211 -17.05 -22.90 -8.19
C PRO A 211 -15.74 -22.62 -7.46
N ILE A 212 -15.29 -23.55 -6.62
CA ILE A 212 -14.04 -23.44 -5.84
C ILE A 212 -12.82 -23.24 -6.76
N ALA A 213 -12.85 -23.77 -7.99
CA ALA A 213 -11.77 -23.57 -8.96
C ALA A 213 -11.56 -22.08 -9.31
N ASP A 214 -12.57 -21.21 -9.17
CA ASP A 214 -12.44 -19.79 -9.47
C ASP A 214 -11.48 -19.08 -8.49
N SER A 215 -11.41 -19.52 -7.23
CA SER A 215 -10.47 -18.96 -6.26
C SER A 215 -9.01 -19.24 -6.63
N HIS A 216 -8.76 -20.40 -7.24
CA HIS A 216 -7.44 -20.79 -7.74
C HIS A 216 -7.06 -20.03 -9.02
N LEU A 217 -8.04 -19.69 -9.88
CA LEU A 217 -7.79 -18.85 -11.06
C LEU A 217 -7.35 -17.45 -10.67
N TYR A 218 -7.91 -16.86 -9.61
CA TYR A 218 -7.40 -15.61 -9.05
C TYR A 218 -5.95 -15.77 -8.54
N ALA A 219 -5.67 -16.85 -7.80
CA ALA A 219 -4.32 -17.12 -7.29
C ALA A 219 -3.29 -17.23 -8.41
N ASN A 220 -3.63 -17.96 -9.48
CA ASN A 220 -2.76 -18.12 -10.64
C ASN A 220 -2.52 -16.81 -11.40
N ALA A 221 -3.56 -15.97 -11.54
CA ALA A 221 -3.46 -14.72 -12.30
C ALA A 221 -2.66 -13.62 -11.56
N LEU A 222 -2.66 -13.64 -10.24
CA LEU A 222 -2.08 -12.58 -9.40
C LEU A 222 -0.74 -12.99 -8.76
N GLU A 223 -0.43 -14.28 -8.78
CA GLU A 223 0.81 -14.87 -8.29
C GLU A 223 1.17 -14.35 -6.89
N TYR A 224 2.27 -13.62 -6.77
CA TYR A 224 2.83 -13.12 -5.52
C TYR A 224 2.11 -11.93 -4.90
N ARG A 225 1.11 -11.39 -5.61
CA ARG A 225 0.18 -10.37 -5.11
C ARG A 225 -1.08 -10.98 -4.52
N HIS A 226 -1.13 -12.31 -4.39
CA HIS A 226 -2.31 -13.03 -3.94
C HIS A 226 -2.12 -13.72 -2.60
N THR A 227 -3.21 -13.79 -1.83
CA THR A 227 -3.36 -14.69 -0.69
C THR A 227 -4.62 -15.51 -0.90
N LEU A 228 -4.51 -16.83 -0.98
CA LEU A 228 -5.65 -17.75 -1.04
C LEU A 228 -5.96 -18.30 0.35
N CYS A 229 -7.22 -18.18 0.78
CA CYS A 229 -7.70 -18.71 2.05
C CYS A 229 -8.94 -19.60 1.82
N MET A 230 -8.79 -20.90 2.04
CA MET A 230 -9.92 -21.84 2.01
C MET A 230 -10.47 -22.03 3.42
N ILE A 231 -11.77 -21.77 3.60
CA ILE A 231 -12.45 -22.03 4.87
C ILE A 231 -13.10 -23.40 4.80
N GLU A 232 -12.56 -24.35 5.55
CA GLU A 232 -13.00 -25.74 5.52
C GLU A 232 -14.45 -25.87 6.00
N ASP A 233 -15.22 -26.74 5.36
CA ASP A 233 -16.64 -27.00 5.63
C ASP A 233 -17.59 -25.79 5.55
N ALA A 234 -17.13 -24.64 5.06
CA ALA A 234 -17.97 -23.45 4.91
C ALA A 234 -18.71 -23.42 3.57
N ASP A 235 -19.95 -22.95 3.60
CA ASP A 235 -20.78 -22.72 2.42
C ASP A 235 -20.49 -21.34 1.78
N HIS A 236 -21.30 -20.94 0.79
CA HIS A 236 -21.15 -19.65 0.12
C HIS A 236 -21.25 -18.44 1.07
N ASN A 237 -22.03 -18.55 2.15
CA ASN A 237 -22.34 -17.45 3.05
C ASN A 237 -21.57 -17.52 4.38
N PHE A 238 -20.72 -18.53 4.54
CA PHE A 238 -19.93 -18.80 5.75
C PHE A 238 -20.81 -18.89 7.00
N LEU A 239 -21.96 -19.54 6.88
CA LEU A 239 -22.83 -19.83 8.02
C LEU A 239 -22.17 -20.88 8.92
N ASP A 240 -22.33 -20.71 10.24
CA ASP A 240 -21.92 -21.74 11.19
C ASP A 240 -22.90 -22.92 11.10
N SER A 241 -22.39 -24.07 10.67
CA SER A 241 -23.13 -25.32 10.59
C SER A 241 -23.11 -26.11 11.90
N ASN A 242 -22.43 -25.61 12.94
CA ASN A 242 -22.39 -26.25 14.25
C ASN A 242 -23.67 -25.95 15.06
N GLU A 243 -24.53 -26.95 15.20
CA GLU A 243 -25.83 -26.83 15.89
C GLU A 243 -25.73 -26.37 17.34
N GLU A 244 -24.69 -26.76 18.10
CA GLU A 244 -24.50 -26.34 19.49
C GLU A 244 -24.17 -24.83 19.60
N ARG A 245 -23.35 -24.31 18.68
CA ARG A 245 -23.00 -22.86 18.64
C ARG A 245 -24.18 -22.01 18.18
N VAL A 246 -24.95 -22.49 17.21
CA VAL A 246 -26.17 -21.83 16.73
C VAL A 246 -27.24 -21.81 17.82
N ALA A 247 -27.37 -22.89 18.60
CA ALA A 247 -28.32 -22.96 19.73
C ALA A 247 -27.96 -21.99 20.88
N GLN A 248 -26.67 -21.73 21.13
CA GLN A 248 -26.22 -20.83 22.19
C GLN A 248 -26.28 -19.33 21.82
N LYS A 249 -26.04 -18.97 20.54
CA LYS A 249 -25.92 -17.57 20.09
C LYS A 249 -27.12 -17.05 19.29
N GLY A 250 -28.11 -17.90 18.96
CA GLY A 250 -29.29 -17.55 18.15
C GLY A 250 -29.11 -17.82 16.65
N ARG A 251 -30.15 -17.51 15.84
CA ARG A 251 -30.14 -17.74 14.38
C ARG A 251 -29.12 -16.83 13.67
N ASN A 252 -28.51 -17.34 12.58
CA ASN A 252 -27.54 -16.66 11.70
C ASN A 252 -26.17 -16.34 12.35
N HIS A 253 -25.54 -17.32 13.00
CA HIS A 253 -24.15 -17.20 13.42
C HIS A 253 -23.22 -17.41 12.22
N PHE A 254 -22.33 -16.45 11.95
CA PHE A 254 -21.31 -16.57 10.89
C PHE A 254 -19.99 -17.04 11.48
N ARG A 255 -19.18 -17.70 10.64
CA ARG A 255 -17.86 -18.20 11.02
C ARG A 255 -16.94 -17.02 11.37
N GLU A 256 -16.65 -16.84 12.66
CA GLU A 256 -15.86 -15.68 13.13
C GLU A 256 -14.46 -15.60 12.50
N GLU A 257 -13.89 -16.78 12.17
CA GLU A 257 -12.60 -16.94 11.48
C GLU A 257 -12.49 -16.16 10.17
N VAL A 258 -13.60 -15.97 9.45
CA VAL A 258 -13.66 -15.17 8.21
C VAL A 258 -13.29 -13.72 8.53
N SER A 259 -13.98 -13.13 9.49
CA SER A 259 -13.75 -11.74 9.89
C SER A 259 -12.38 -11.57 10.56
N ASP A 260 -11.94 -12.53 11.38
CA ASP A 260 -10.62 -12.51 12.01
C ASP A 260 -9.49 -12.51 10.97
N TYR A 261 -9.57 -13.39 9.98
CA TYR A 261 -8.56 -13.48 8.93
C TYR A 261 -8.53 -12.21 8.07
N ILE A 262 -9.70 -11.69 7.67
CA ILE A 262 -9.78 -10.45 6.89
C ILE A 262 -9.18 -9.28 7.69
N THR A 263 -9.55 -9.12 8.97
CA THR A 263 -9.00 -8.07 9.84
C THR A 263 -7.48 -8.20 9.99
N HIS A 264 -6.97 -9.40 10.21
CA HIS A 264 -5.52 -9.64 10.26
C HIS A 264 -4.84 -9.29 8.94
N TRP A 265 -5.39 -9.76 7.81
CA TRP A 265 -4.81 -9.53 6.49
C TRP A 265 -4.77 -8.04 6.11
N ILE A 266 -5.78 -7.25 6.49
CA ILE A 266 -5.84 -5.79 6.27
C ILE A 266 -4.87 -5.02 7.19
N SER A 267 -4.45 -5.59 8.32
CA SER A 267 -3.63 -4.88 9.30
C SER A 267 -2.32 -4.33 8.70
N ASP A 268 -1.85 -3.19 9.24
CA ASP A 268 -0.58 -2.58 8.83
C ASP A 268 0.61 -3.54 8.96
N GLN A 269 0.59 -4.41 9.98
CA GLN A 269 1.63 -5.43 10.18
C GLN A 269 1.64 -6.45 9.05
N ALA A 270 0.48 -6.97 8.66
CA ALA A 270 0.39 -7.95 7.57
C ALA A 270 0.71 -7.31 6.22
N ALA A 271 0.28 -6.06 5.99
CA ALA A 271 0.63 -5.28 4.81
C ALA A 271 2.15 -5.06 4.71
N SER A 272 2.80 -4.68 5.81
CA SER A 272 4.25 -4.51 5.87
C SER A 272 4.99 -5.82 5.56
N ALA A 273 4.53 -6.94 6.14
CA ALA A 273 5.13 -8.25 5.89
C ALA A 273 5.01 -8.68 4.41
N ARG A 274 3.85 -8.45 3.77
CA ARG A 274 3.67 -8.72 2.33
C ARG A 274 4.58 -7.84 1.48
N PHE A 275 4.65 -6.54 1.77
CA PHE A 275 5.54 -5.63 1.06
C PHE A 275 7.01 -6.06 1.19
N GLN A 276 7.46 -6.38 2.41
CA GLN A 276 8.82 -6.84 2.68
C GLN A 276 9.15 -8.14 1.94
N PHE A 277 8.20 -9.09 1.90
CA PHE A 277 8.35 -10.35 1.16
C PHE A 277 8.63 -10.10 -0.32
N ARG A 278 7.90 -9.20 -0.98
CA ARG A 278 8.12 -8.83 -2.39
C ARG A 278 9.49 -8.22 -2.63
N CYS A 279 9.97 -7.39 -1.70
CA CYS A 279 11.25 -6.69 -1.80
C CYS A 279 12.48 -7.62 -1.68
N ASN A 280 12.31 -8.87 -1.22
CA ASN A 280 13.38 -9.85 -1.07
C ASN A 280 13.70 -10.63 -2.35
N GLY A 281 13.11 -10.27 -3.50
CA GLY A 281 13.48 -10.84 -4.81
C GLY A 281 12.96 -12.24 -5.11
N ARG A 282 12.30 -12.91 -4.15
CA ARG A 282 11.72 -14.24 -4.37
C ARG A 282 10.51 -14.20 -5.29
N THR A 283 9.85 -13.06 -5.36
CA THR A 283 8.53 -12.92 -5.98
C THR A 283 8.27 -11.48 -6.46
N GLY A 284 9.30 -10.73 -6.85
CA GLY A 284 9.17 -9.30 -7.16
C GLY A 284 10.50 -8.65 -7.53
N PHE A 285 10.57 -7.32 -7.50
CA PHE A 285 11.80 -6.57 -7.77
C PHE A 285 12.74 -6.56 -6.54
N PRO A 286 13.92 -7.22 -6.60
CA PRO A 286 14.84 -7.31 -5.46
C PRO A 286 15.46 -5.96 -5.13
N MET A 287 14.98 -5.32 -4.07
CA MET A 287 15.48 -4.01 -3.64
C MET A 287 16.79 -4.15 -2.86
N TRP A 288 16.87 -5.07 -1.90
CA TRP A 288 18.04 -5.21 -1.03
C TRP A 288 19.29 -5.57 -1.81
N LYS A 289 20.39 -4.85 -1.56
CA LYS A 289 21.72 -5.20 -2.05
C LYS A 289 22.64 -5.42 -0.87
N HIS A 290 23.29 -6.57 -0.82
CA HIS A 290 24.29 -6.86 0.20
C HIS A 290 25.60 -6.19 -0.19
N VAL A 291 26.01 -5.18 0.58
CA VAL A 291 27.29 -4.49 0.45
C VAL A 291 27.94 -4.54 1.81
N ASP A 292 29.03 -5.29 1.91
CA ASP A 292 29.68 -5.53 3.20
C ASP A 292 30.21 -4.21 3.81
N GLY A 293 30.00 -4.05 5.12
CA GLY A 293 30.24 -2.79 5.82
C GLY A 293 29.24 -1.65 5.56
N VAL A 294 28.17 -1.87 4.77
CA VAL A 294 27.15 -0.85 4.47
C VAL A 294 25.75 -1.35 4.84
N ASN A 295 25.17 -0.71 5.86
CA ASN A 295 23.81 -1.00 6.28
C ASN A 295 22.76 -0.33 5.38
N ASN A 296 21.53 -0.83 5.46
CA ASN A 296 20.36 -0.18 4.87
C ASN A 296 20.41 0.03 3.34
N MET A 297 21.22 -0.77 2.62
CA MET A 297 21.50 -0.63 1.20
C MET A 297 20.42 -1.27 0.30
N ARG A 298 19.81 -0.48 -0.59
CA ARG A 298 18.81 -0.98 -1.55
C ARG A 298 18.59 -0.08 -2.77
N ASP A 299 18.07 -0.71 -3.83
CA ASP A 299 17.59 -0.14 -5.10
C ASP A 299 16.07 0.14 -5.03
N PHE A 300 15.58 1.04 -5.89
CA PHE A 300 14.15 1.35 -6.08
C PHE A 300 13.58 0.85 -7.41
N GLY A 301 14.42 0.22 -8.25
CA GLY A 301 14.02 -0.36 -9.53
C GLY A 301 12.81 -1.30 -9.43
N GLY A 302 11.93 -1.23 -10.43
CA GLY A 302 10.72 -2.06 -10.51
C GLY A 302 9.48 -1.50 -9.82
N MET A 303 9.60 -0.43 -9.01
CA MET A 303 8.44 0.25 -8.46
C MET A 303 7.59 0.88 -9.57
N GLN A 304 6.30 0.53 -9.64
CA GLN A 304 5.41 0.98 -10.70
C GLN A 304 4.86 2.39 -10.46
N SER A 305 4.91 3.23 -11.49
CA SER A 305 4.22 4.52 -11.52
C SER A 305 2.73 4.35 -11.69
N ARG A 306 1.92 5.16 -10.98
CA ARG A 306 0.46 5.13 -11.10
C ARG A 306 -0.04 5.75 -12.41
N THR A 307 0.67 6.72 -12.96
CA THR A 307 0.21 7.51 -14.11
C THR A 307 0.99 7.24 -15.39
N TYR A 308 2.26 6.83 -15.32
CA TYR A 308 3.10 6.68 -16.51
C TYR A 308 3.07 5.29 -17.14
N GLY A 309 2.46 4.29 -16.49
CA GLY A 309 2.42 2.91 -16.99
C GLY A 309 3.77 2.20 -17.01
N SER A 310 4.83 2.87 -16.56
CA SER A 310 6.22 2.42 -16.52
C SER A 310 6.69 2.15 -15.09
N THR A 311 7.82 1.46 -14.96
CA THR A 311 8.47 1.22 -13.66
C THR A 311 9.71 2.08 -13.49
N MET A 312 10.11 2.31 -12.24
CA MET A 312 11.44 2.86 -11.96
C MET A 312 12.53 1.96 -12.55
N ARG A 313 13.53 2.59 -13.17
CA ARG A 313 14.66 1.90 -13.77
C ARG A 313 15.50 1.20 -12.70
N TYR A 314 15.80 -0.08 -12.94
CA TYR A 314 16.69 -0.87 -12.12
C TYR A 314 18.11 -0.33 -12.12
N GLY A 315 18.76 -0.42 -10.96
CA GLY A 315 20.18 -0.14 -10.83
C GLY A 315 20.57 1.31 -11.09
N TYR A 316 19.66 2.28 -10.91
CA TYR A 316 19.97 3.70 -11.12
C TYR A 316 19.95 4.52 -9.84
N LEU A 317 18.90 4.40 -9.03
CA LEU A 317 18.79 5.08 -7.74
C LEU A 317 18.95 4.06 -6.62
N PHE A 318 19.90 4.30 -5.74
CA PHE A 318 20.11 3.52 -4.53
C PHE A 318 20.11 4.42 -3.30
N ARG A 319 19.84 3.81 -2.15
CA ARG A 319 20.02 4.43 -0.83
C ARG A 319 20.78 3.52 0.11
N SER A 320 21.46 4.11 1.08
CA SER A 320 22.17 3.38 2.14
C SER A 320 22.33 4.20 3.42
N ALA A 321 22.85 3.57 4.48
CA ALA A 321 23.56 4.25 5.57
C ALA A 321 24.94 4.76 5.09
N GLY A 322 25.68 5.47 5.95
CA GLY A 322 27.01 5.98 5.64
C GLY A 322 28.03 4.87 5.36
N LEU A 323 29.00 5.14 4.48
CA LEU A 323 29.94 4.13 3.98
C LEU A 323 31.25 4.06 4.77
N HIS A 324 31.40 4.81 5.87
CA HIS A 324 32.59 4.82 6.72
C HIS A 324 33.12 3.44 7.18
N GLU A 325 32.28 2.39 7.22
CA GLU A 325 32.68 1.02 7.57
C GLU A 325 32.80 0.07 6.35
N ILE A 326 32.67 0.58 5.12
CA ILE A 326 32.70 -0.24 3.90
C ILE A 326 34.03 -0.98 3.74
N THR A 327 33.95 -2.28 3.48
CA THR A 327 35.11 -3.14 3.23
C THR A 327 35.52 -3.10 1.75
N ASP A 328 36.69 -3.65 1.40
CA ASP A 328 37.11 -3.73 0.01
C ASP A 328 36.19 -4.63 -0.82
N GLU A 329 35.63 -5.68 -0.22
CA GLU A 329 34.55 -6.48 -0.78
C GLU A 329 33.31 -5.62 -1.08
N GLY A 330 32.89 -4.80 -0.12
CA GLY A 330 31.79 -3.84 -0.28
C GLY A 330 32.03 -2.85 -1.44
N LYS A 331 33.23 -2.27 -1.51
CA LYS A 331 33.62 -1.36 -2.62
C LYS A 331 33.51 -2.06 -3.97
N ASN A 332 33.98 -3.30 -4.06
CA ASN A 332 33.87 -4.11 -5.28
C ASN A 332 32.41 -4.41 -5.67
N VAL A 333 31.50 -4.58 -4.70
CA VAL A 333 30.06 -4.70 -4.99
C VAL A 333 29.54 -3.40 -5.59
N LEU A 334 29.89 -2.23 -5.04
CA LEU A 334 29.43 -0.94 -5.58
C LEU A 334 29.89 -0.73 -7.04
N LEU A 335 31.12 -1.14 -7.36
CA LEU A 335 31.64 -1.11 -8.73
C LEU A 335 30.88 -2.06 -9.67
N ARG A 336 30.55 -3.28 -9.21
CA ARG A 336 29.73 -4.24 -9.99
C ARG A 336 28.30 -3.79 -10.19
N LEU A 337 27.72 -3.09 -9.21
CA LEU A 337 26.41 -2.43 -9.35
C LEU A 337 26.45 -1.24 -10.32
N GLY A 338 27.63 -0.85 -10.82
CA GLY A 338 27.78 0.24 -11.77
C GLY A 338 27.65 1.62 -11.15
N ILE A 339 27.75 1.75 -9.83
CA ILE A 339 27.67 3.04 -9.13
C ILE A 339 28.76 3.97 -9.65
N LYS A 340 28.37 5.20 -9.99
CA LYS A 340 29.28 6.27 -10.46
C LYS A 340 29.31 7.47 -9.54
N GLN A 341 28.25 7.70 -8.79
CA GLN A 341 28.09 8.88 -7.95
C GLN A 341 27.54 8.52 -6.57
N ILE A 342 28.05 9.16 -5.53
CA ILE A 342 27.55 9.07 -4.16
C ILE A 342 27.27 10.49 -3.68
N PHE A 343 26.08 10.73 -3.13
CA PHE A 343 25.70 11.97 -2.48
C PHE A 343 25.65 11.76 -0.97
N ASP A 344 26.62 12.36 -0.27
CA ASP A 344 26.67 12.36 1.18
C ASP A 344 25.92 13.58 1.74
N LEU A 345 24.83 13.33 2.45
CA LEU A 345 23.95 14.34 3.04
C LEU A 345 24.35 14.76 4.47
N ARG A 346 25.43 14.19 5.01
CA ARG A 346 25.93 14.46 6.36
C ARG A 346 26.51 15.87 6.48
N SER A 347 26.40 16.48 7.66
CA SER A 347 27.05 17.77 7.92
C SER A 347 28.56 17.61 8.11
N ASP A 348 29.29 18.72 8.08
CA ASP A 348 30.75 18.70 8.28
C ASP A 348 31.19 18.00 9.59
N PRO A 349 30.53 18.22 10.76
CA PRO A 349 30.90 17.51 11.99
C PRO A 349 30.67 15.98 11.92
N GLU A 350 29.65 15.53 11.20
CA GLU A 350 29.39 14.09 11.02
C GLU A 350 30.48 13.47 10.12
N LEU A 351 30.91 14.19 9.08
CA LEU A 351 31.96 13.75 8.16
C LEU A 351 33.35 13.72 8.82
N ALA A 352 33.67 14.72 9.65
CA ALA A 352 34.95 14.83 10.34
C ALA A 352 35.23 13.63 11.28
N ASN A 353 34.19 13.04 11.85
CA ASN A 353 34.31 11.89 12.75
C ASN A 353 34.30 10.55 12.00
N HIS A 354 33.60 10.47 10.87
CA HIS A 354 33.35 9.23 10.15
C HIS A 354 33.36 9.45 8.64
N ALA A 355 34.52 9.79 8.08
CA ALA A 355 34.67 10.01 6.64
C ALA A 355 34.45 8.70 5.86
N ASP A 356 33.77 8.79 4.72
CA ASP A 356 33.66 7.66 3.81
C ASP A 356 35.00 7.46 3.07
N PRO A 357 35.48 6.22 2.93
CA PRO A 357 36.72 5.97 2.23
C PRO A 357 36.58 6.25 0.73
N GLU A 358 37.68 6.65 0.09
CA GLU A 358 37.72 6.80 -1.37
C GLU A 358 37.48 5.46 -2.06
N ILE A 359 36.70 5.48 -3.14
CA ILE A 359 36.40 4.32 -3.97
C ILE A 359 36.78 4.67 -5.41
N PRO A 360 37.92 4.17 -5.93
CA PRO A 360 38.37 4.49 -7.28
C PRO A 360 37.30 4.20 -8.33
N GLY A 361 37.00 5.20 -9.17
CA GLY A 361 35.97 5.11 -10.20
C GLY A 361 34.55 5.53 -9.76
N ILE A 362 34.38 5.93 -8.51
CA ILE A 362 33.13 6.50 -7.97
C ILE A 362 33.41 7.90 -7.43
N THR A 363 32.63 8.89 -7.86
CA THR A 363 32.70 10.24 -7.32
C THR A 363 31.85 10.33 -6.06
N ILE A 364 32.46 10.78 -4.95
CA ILE A 364 31.74 11.08 -3.70
C ILE A 364 31.61 12.60 -3.59
N SER A 365 30.37 13.09 -3.64
CA SER A 365 30.05 14.50 -3.49
C SER A 365 29.43 14.77 -2.13
N HIS A 366 30.13 15.59 -1.35
CA HIS A 366 29.60 16.09 -0.08
C HIS A 366 28.56 17.18 -0.34
N THR A 367 27.30 16.89 0.00
CA THR A 367 26.13 17.73 -0.27
C THR A 367 25.26 17.88 1.00
N PRO A 368 25.78 18.56 2.04
CA PRO A 368 25.15 18.60 3.36
C PRO A 368 23.77 19.26 3.31
N ILE A 369 22.75 18.58 3.85
CA ILE A 369 21.41 19.19 4.02
C ILE A 369 21.40 20.23 5.14
N PHE A 370 22.21 20.03 6.18
CA PHE A 370 22.37 20.97 7.27
C PHE A 370 23.80 21.47 7.29
N LYS A 371 23.98 22.78 7.39
CA LYS A 371 25.31 23.38 7.46
C LYS A 371 25.88 23.26 8.88
N ALA A 372 27.17 23.55 9.04
CA ALA A 372 27.82 23.55 10.35
C ALA A 372 27.11 24.50 11.36
N GLU A 373 26.56 25.62 10.90
CA GLU A 373 25.85 26.59 11.75
C GLU A 373 24.47 26.10 12.23
N ASP A 374 23.94 25.04 11.62
CA ASP A 374 22.71 24.38 12.05
C ASP A 374 22.96 23.34 13.16
N TYR A 375 24.23 23.10 13.50
CA TYR A 375 24.69 22.12 14.49
C TYR A 375 25.23 22.75 15.78
N SER A 376 24.70 23.93 16.18
CA SER A 376 24.91 24.38 17.56
C SER A 376 24.40 23.30 18.54
N PRO A 377 25.03 23.12 19.71
CA PRO A 377 24.59 22.13 20.69
C PRO A 377 23.09 22.23 21.02
N GLU A 378 22.54 23.44 21.04
CA GLU A 378 21.13 23.73 21.30
C GLU A 378 20.22 23.24 20.17
N ARG A 379 20.55 23.54 18.91
CA ARG A 379 19.76 23.09 17.75
C ARG A 379 19.80 21.59 17.55
N LEU A 380 20.95 20.97 17.81
CA LEU A 380 21.09 19.53 17.81
C LEU A 380 20.23 18.89 18.91
N ALA A 381 20.26 19.44 20.12
CA ALA A 381 19.42 18.99 21.22
C ALA A 381 17.93 19.14 20.91
N GLU A 382 17.51 20.28 20.36
CA GLU A 382 16.14 20.53 19.94
C GLU A 382 15.66 19.50 18.91
N ARG A 383 16.48 19.23 17.88
CA ARG A 383 16.18 18.22 16.87
C ARG A 383 16.10 16.81 17.43
N ILE A 384 16.98 16.45 18.37
CA ILE A 384 16.91 15.17 19.09
C ILE A 384 15.60 15.09 19.87
N GLN A 385 15.16 16.16 20.54
CA GLN A 385 13.87 16.17 21.24
C GLN A 385 12.71 15.93 20.28
N TYR A 386 12.73 16.55 19.10
CA TYR A 386 11.71 16.29 18.07
C TYR A 386 11.69 14.83 17.59
N TYR A 387 12.84 14.17 17.44
CA TYR A 387 12.88 12.76 17.05
C TYR A 387 12.57 11.78 18.20
N LYS A 388 12.68 12.22 19.45
CA LYS A 388 12.29 11.43 20.63
C LYS A 388 10.80 11.53 20.93
N SER A 389 10.09 12.53 20.37
CA SER A 389 8.67 12.73 20.61
C SER A 389 7.78 11.86 19.72
N ASP A 390 6.59 12.33 19.38
CA ASP A 390 5.62 11.65 18.52
C ASP A 390 5.80 12.02 17.04
N VAL A 391 4.88 11.59 16.18
CA VAL A 391 4.95 11.90 14.76
C VAL A 391 4.94 13.41 14.48
N THR A 392 4.37 14.22 15.37
CA THR A 392 4.35 15.69 15.25
C THR A 392 5.77 16.28 15.34
N GLY A 393 6.62 15.73 16.20
CA GLY A 393 8.03 16.15 16.26
C GLY A 393 8.80 15.82 15.00
N PHE A 394 8.62 14.61 14.46
CA PHE A 394 9.22 14.23 13.17
C PHE A 394 8.82 15.19 12.04
N MET A 395 7.58 15.67 12.04
CA MET A 395 7.12 16.64 11.04
C MET A 395 7.87 17.97 11.08
N VAL A 396 8.21 18.46 12.28
CA VAL A 396 9.05 19.66 12.43
C VAL A 396 10.44 19.42 11.84
N ALA A 397 11.04 18.28 12.17
CA ALA A 397 12.36 17.92 11.65
C ALA A 397 12.35 17.75 10.12
N TYR A 398 11.31 17.13 9.54
CA TYR A 398 11.24 16.88 8.09
C TYR A 398 10.97 18.16 7.30
N ARG A 399 10.20 19.10 7.87
CA ARG A 399 10.07 20.45 7.31
C ARG A 399 11.42 21.18 7.28
N SER A 400 12.21 21.05 8.33
CA SER A 400 13.57 21.63 8.37
C SER A 400 14.49 20.99 7.32
N ILE A 401 14.44 19.66 7.15
CA ILE A 401 15.18 18.96 6.06
C ILE A 401 14.79 19.50 4.68
N LEU A 402 13.48 19.71 4.42
CA LEU A 402 13.01 20.22 3.13
C LEU A 402 13.55 21.60 2.81
N LEU A 403 13.52 22.52 3.78
CA LEU A 403 13.92 23.91 3.57
C LEU A 403 15.44 24.04 3.46
N SER A 404 16.19 23.41 4.36
CA SER A 404 17.66 23.46 4.35
C SER A 404 18.24 22.67 3.17
N GLY A 405 17.55 21.61 2.73
CA GLY A 405 18.00 20.71 1.67
C GLY A 405 17.84 21.22 0.24
N ILE A 406 17.24 22.41 0.00
CA ILE A 406 17.00 22.94 -1.36
C ILE A 406 18.26 22.88 -2.26
N PRO A 407 19.45 23.37 -1.82
CA PRO A 407 20.66 23.28 -2.64
C PRO A 407 21.08 21.84 -2.95
N THR A 408 20.93 20.93 -1.99
CA THR A 408 21.22 19.51 -2.17
C THR A 408 20.25 18.86 -3.15
N PHE A 409 18.96 19.14 -3.04
CA PHE A 409 17.96 18.65 -3.99
C PHE A 409 18.24 19.18 -5.39
N ARG A 410 18.61 20.45 -5.55
CA ARG A 410 19.05 20.99 -6.85
C ARG A 410 20.20 20.19 -7.45
N THR A 411 21.17 19.80 -6.63
CA THR A 411 22.33 19.01 -7.08
C THR A 411 21.90 17.61 -7.53
N ILE A 412 21.15 16.89 -6.70
CA ILE A 412 20.69 15.53 -6.98
C ILE A 412 19.75 15.48 -8.18
N PHE A 413 18.76 16.37 -8.25
CA PHE A 413 17.83 16.40 -9.38
C PHE A 413 18.51 16.85 -10.68
N SER A 414 19.53 17.72 -10.63
CA SER A 414 20.37 18.03 -11.80
C SER A 414 21.15 16.80 -12.27
N HIS A 415 21.70 16.00 -11.34
CA HIS A 415 22.34 14.72 -11.69
C HIS A 415 21.37 13.78 -12.40
N ILE A 416 20.15 13.64 -11.87
CA ILE A 416 19.09 12.83 -12.49
C ILE A 416 18.79 13.31 -13.92
N ARG A 417 18.75 14.63 -14.15
CA ARG A 417 18.50 15.23 -15.46
C ARG A 417 19.65 15.00 -16.45
N ASP A 418 20.88 15.19 -15.99
CA ASP A 418 22.05 15.38 -16.85
C ASP A 418 22.89 14.10 -17.04
N HIS A 419 22.80 13.16 -16.10
CA HIS A 419 23.63 11.95 -16.08
C HIS A 419 22.80 10.65 -16.04
N PRO A 420 21.96 10.38 -17.06
CA PRO A 420 21.12 9.18 -17.10
C PRO A 420 21.92 7.87 -17.04
N ASP A 421 23.21 7.87 -17.40
CA ASP A 421 24.04 6.65 -17.41
C ASP A 421 24.96 6.55 -16.17
N GLN A 422 24.72 7.37 -15.15
CA GLN A 422 25.49 7.38 -13.91
C GLN A 422 24.61 7.02 -12.70
N PRO A 423 24.45 5.71 -12.40
CA PRO A 423 23.82 5.25 -11.18
C PRO A 423 24.41 5.88 -9.93
N PHE A 424 23.56 6.18 -8.96
CA PHE A 424 23.96 6.91 -7.78
C PHE A 424 23.37 6.40 -6.47
N ILE A 425 24.11 6.61 -5.39
CA ILE A 425 23.68 6.38 -4.01
C ILE A 425 23.38 7.71 -3.34
N VAL A 426 22.28 7.77 -2.59
CA VAL A 426 22.01 8.86 -1.63
C VAL A 426 22.07 8.29 -0.21
N HIS A 427 22.90 8.88 0.65
CA HIS A 427 22.98 8.43 2.05
C HIS A 427 23.14 9.60 3.04
N CYS A 428 22.86 9.31 4.29
CA CYS A 428 23.27 10.12 5.43
C CYS A 428 23.89 9.18 6.47
N THR A 429 23.83 9.48 7.76
CA THR A 429 24.40 8.60 8.80
C THR A 429 23.72 7.24 8.85
N ALA A 430 22.45 7.17 9.22
CA ALA A 430 21.66 5.92 9.21
C ALA A 430 20.97 5.65 7.86
N GLY A 431 21.09 6.59 6.93
CA GLY A 431 20.28 6.57 5.71
C GLY A 431 18.79 6.71 5.96
N LYS A 432 18.32 7.24 7.09
CA LYS A 432 16.90 7.25 7.49
C LYS A 432 16.16 8.52 7.10
N ASP A 433 16.40 9.63 7.79
CA ASP A 433 15.55 10.83 7.71
C ASP A 433 15.86 11.69 6.48
N ARG A 434 17.10 12.20 6.39
CA ARG A 434 17.55 13.04 5.25
C ARG A 434 17.48 12.28 3.93
N THR A 435 17.97 11.04 3.94
CA THR A 435 17.86 10.13 2.80
C THR A 435 16.41 9.80 2.49
N GLY A 436 15.59 9.47 3.50
CA GLY A 436 14.17 9.13 3.32
C GLY A 436 13.35 10.27 2.71
N VAL A 437 13.53 11.50 3.17
CA VAL A 437 12.90 12.68 2.58
C VAL A 437 13.36 12.89 1.13
N THR A 438 14.67 12.76 0.87
CA THR A 438 15.22 12.89 -0.49
C THR A 438 14.65 11.82 -1.44
N CYS A 439 14.61 10.56 -1.00
CA CYS A 439 14.05 9.46 -1.77
C CYS A 439 12.54 9.67 -1.99
N ALA A 440 11.80 10.09 -0.97
CA ALA A 440 10.37 10.38 -1.10
C ALA A 440 10.08 11.45 -2.16
N LEU A 441 10.91 12.50 -2.27
CA LEU A 441 10.79 13.49 -3.34
C LEU A 441 10.97 12.85 -4.73
N ILE A 442 11.97 11.99 -4.91
CA ILE A 442 12.21 11.31 -6.19
C ILE A 442 11.07 10.34 -6.53
N LEU A 443 10.57 9.58 -5.55
CA LEU A 443 9.44 8.67 -5.73
C LEU A 443 8.15 9.41 -6.04
N MET A 444 7.91 10.57 -5.42
CA MET A 444 6.78 11.44 -5.78
C MET A 444 6.91 11.97 -7.22
N LEU A 445 8.12 12.27 -7.69
CA LEU A 445 8.34 12.75 -9.07
C LEU A 445 7.92 11.69 -10.10
N MET A 446 8.14 10.42 -9.76
CA MET A 446 7.73 9.24 -10.55
C MET A 446 6.26 8.84 -10.35
N ASP A 447 5.53 9.58 -9.51
CA ASP A 447 4.15 9.28 -9.14
C ASP A 447 3.97 7.86 -8.58
N ILE A 448 4.92 7.42 -7.76
CA ILE A 448 4.79 6.19 -6.97
C ILE A 448 3.70 6.37 -5.92
N HIS A 449 2.93 5.32 -5.67
CA HIS A 449 1.82 5.37 -4.71
C HIS A 449 2.30 5.75 -3.29
N PRO A 450 1.65 6.71 -2.60
CA PRO A 450 2.05 7.13 -1.25
C PRO A 450 2.21 5.98 -0.23
N GLU A 451 1.30 4.99 -0.26
CA GLU A 451 1.44 3.74 0.51
C GLU A 451 2.79 3.06 0.27
N LEU A 452 3.21 2.89 -0.99
CA LEU A 452 4.46 2.21 -1.32
C LEU A 452 5.69 3.04 -0.91
N ILE A 453 5.61 4.38 -0.99
CA ILE A 453 6.66 5.28 -0.48
C ILE A 453 6.80 5.12 1.04
N ALA A 454 5.69 5.10 1.77
CA ALA A 454 5.70 4.93 3.22
C ALA A 454 6.19 3.53 3.65
N ARG A 455 5.81 2.48 2.92
CA ARG A 455 6.30 1.11 3.16
C ARG A 455 7.79 0.95 2.83
N GLU A 456 8.28 1.58 1.76
CA GLU A 456 9.71 1.62 1.46
C GLU A 456 10.48 2.30 2.60
N TYR A 457 9.98 3.44 3.09
CA TYR A 457 10.61 4.13 4.20
C TYR A 457 10.65 3.25 5.46
N GLU A 458 9.56 2.53 5.75
CA GLU A 458 9.44 1.60 6.88
C GLU A 458 10.50 0.49 6.86
N LEU A 459 10.92 0.02 5.69
CA LEU A 459 12.00 -0.97 5.54
C LEU A 459 13.32 -0.54 6.19
N THR A 460 13.52 0.74 6.42
CA THR A 460 14.70 1.25 7.13
C THR A 460 14.82 0.68 8.55
N THR A 461 13.71 0.40 9.23
CA THR A 461 13.72 -0.25 10.56
C THR A 461 14.35 -1.64 10.48
N ILE A 462 14.11 -2.36 9.38
CA ILE A 462 14.68 -3.68 9.11
C ILE A 462 16.14 -3.54 8.66
N GLY A 463 16.42 -2.65 7.71
CA GLY A 463 17.76 -2.45 7.14
C GLY A 463 18.80 -1.94 8.13
N LEU A 464 18.35 -1.45 9.28
CA LEU A 464 19.20 -1.00 10.39
C LEU A 464 19.12 -1.93 11.61
N LYS A 465 18.47 -3.09 11.54
CA LYS A 465 18.23 -3.95 12.72
C LYS A 465 19.53 -4.26 13.47
N GLU A 466 20.57 -4.74 12.78
CA GLU A 466 21.85 -5.09 13.40
C GLU A 466 22.59 -3.86 13.96
N TYR A 467 22.52 -2.74 13.23
CA TYR A 467 23.06 -1.46 13.68
C TYR A 467 22.34 -0.94 14.93
N HIS A 468 21.01 -1.05 14.97
CA HIS A 468 20.19 -0.66 16.12
C HIS A 468 20.47 -1.52 17.34
N GLU A 469 20.67 -2.84 17.19
CA GLU A 469 21.03 -3.72 18.30
C GLU A 469 22.38 -3.31 18.92
N LYS A 470 23.39 -3.02 18.08
CA LYS A 470 24.70 -2.51 18.54
C LYS A 470 24.58 -1.13 19.20
N ILE A 471 23.95 -0.16 18.54
CA ILE A 471 23.78 1.21 19.02
C ILE A 471 22.94 1.26 20.30
N MET A 472 21.90 0.44 20.42
CA MET A 472 21.09 0.38 21.65
C MET A 472 21.90 -0.07 22.85
N SER A 473 22.76 -1.07 22.67
CA SER A 473 23.63 -1.55 23.75
C SER A 473 24.59 -0.45 24.23
N GLN A 474 25.07 0.39 23.31
CA GLN A 474 25.98 1.50 23.61
C GLN A 474 25.24 2.73 24.16
N MET A 475 24.10 3.11 23.56
CA MET A 475 23.28 4.25 23.98
C MET A 475 22.63 4.03 25.34
N ALA A 476 22.28 2.79 25.70
CA ALA A 476 21.77 2.47 27.04
C ALA A 476 22.74 2.85 28.17
N LEU A 477 24.03 3.03 27.86
CA LEU A 477 25.06 3.46 28.79
C LEU A 477 25.17 4.99 28.93
N LEU A 478 24.56 5.77 28.03
CA LEU A 478 24.60 7.22 28.03
C LEU A 478 23.48 7.83 28.90
N PRO A 479 23.77 8.83 29.77
CA PRO A 479 22.80 9.40 30.71
C PRO A 479 21.50 9.94 30.07
N ASN A 480 21.58 10.49 28.86
CA ASN A 480 20.45 11.09 28.13
C ASN A 480 19.47 10.07 27.51
N PHE A 481 19.85 8.79 27.49
CA PHE A 481 19.10 7.69 26.86
C PHE A 481 18.68 6.62 27.87
N LYS A 482 19.45 6.45 28.95
CA LYS A 482 19.19 5.49 30.03
C LYS A 482 17.81 5.64 30.68
N ASN A 483 17.27 6.87 30.74
CA ASN A 483 15.99 7.18 31.39
C ASN A 483 14.80 7.38 30.42
N ASP A 484 14.98 7.17 29.11
CA ASP A 484 13.89 7.32 28.12
C ASP A 484 13.92 6.24 27.01
N PRO A 485 13.54 4.99 27.35
CA PRO A 485 13.51 3.89 26.38
C PRO A 485 12.48 4.10 25.25
N ARG A 486 11.40 4.84 25.52
CA ARG A 486 10.36 5.12 24.52
C ARG A 486 10.87 6.11 23.48
N GLY A 487 11.44 7.24 23.90
CA GLY A 487 12.03 8.22 22.99
C GLY A 487 13.21 7.64 22.20
N THR A 488 14.01 6.77 22.82
CA THR A 488 15.10 6.06 22.11
C THR A 488 14.56 5.12 21.03
N ARG A 489 13.50 4.35 21.32
CA ARG A 489 12.84 3.50 20.32
C ARG A 489 12.23 4.34 19.18
N ASN A 490 11.60 5.46 19.50
CA ASN A 490 11.05 6.38 18.49
C ASN A 490 12.16 6.94 17.59
N LEU A 491 13.27 7.42 18.19
CA LEU A 491 14.42 7.97 17.48
C LEU A 491 15.02 6.97 16.49
N MET A 492 15.04 5.68 16.81
CA MET A 492 15.58 4.65 15.91
C MET A 492 14.55 4.14 14.90
N SER A 493 13.26 4.20 15.22
CA SER A 493 12.22 3.68 14.33
C SER A 493 12.05 4.51 13.06
N SER A 494 11.66 3.83 11.98
CA SER A 494 11.18 4.42 10.74
C SER A 494 9.72 4.07 10.59
N LYS A 495 8.85 4.80 11.30
CA LYS A 495 7.42 4.49 11.31
C LYS A 495 6.78 4.84 9.98
N TYR A 496 5.97 3.93 9.46
CA TYR A 496 5.16 4.13 8.27
C TYR A 496 4.32 5.43 8.40
N GLU A 497 3.72 5.69 9.56
CA GLU A 497 2.83 6.83 9.80
C GLU A 497 3.55 8.16 9.68
N THR A 498 4.84 8.20 10.04
CA THR A 498 5.67 9.39 9.88
C THR A 498 5.79 9.79 8.42
N MET A 499 6.06 8.83 7.53
CA MET A 499 6.14 9.11 6.11
C MET A 499 4.77 9.48 5.52
N VAL A 500 3.68 8.84 5.95
CA VAL A 500 2.33 9.23 5.50
C VAL A 500 1.99 10.66 5.88
N LYS A 501 2.25 11.07 7.14
CA LYS A 501 2.00 12.46 7.56
C LYS A 501 2.91 13.44 6.80
N PHE A 502 4.14 13.05 6.50
CA PHE A 502 5.04 13.85 5.67
C PHE A 502 4.49 14.07 4.25
N LEU A 503 4.06 13.00 3.58
CA LEU A 503 3.49 13.10 2.22
C LEU A 503 2.20 13.93 2.21
N GLY A 504 1.36 13.78 3.25
CA GLY A 504 0.15 14.58 3.43
C GLY A 504 0.45 16.07 3.61
N PHE A 505 1.38 16.41 4.51
CA PHE A 505 1.87 17.78 4.69
C PHE A 505 2.47 18.35 3.41
N PHE A 506 3.34 17.60 2.74
CA PHE A 506 4.01 18.03 1.52
C PHE A 506 3.00 18.40 0.43
N ARG A 507 1.98 17.56 0.22
CA ARG A 507 0.90 17.85 -0.73
C ARG A 507 0.09 19.08 -0.32
N ALA A 508 -0.18 19.27 0.97
CA ALA A 508 -0.95 20.41 1.46
C ALA A 508 -0.19 21.75 1.29
N GLU A 509 1.12 21.76 1.54
CA GLU A 509 1.95 22.98 1.48
C GLU A 509 2.40 23.32 0.05
N TYR A 510 2.80 22.31 -0.73
CA TYR A 510 3.46 22.52 -2.02
C TYR A 510 2.62 22.10 -3.23
N GLU A 511 1.43 21.51 -3.01
CA GLU A 511 0.50 20.95 -4.01
C GLU A 511 1.04 19.69 -4.72
N SER A 512 2.26 19.75 -5.24
CA SER A 512 2.94 18.67 -5.94
C SER A 512 4.46 18.80 -5.84
N VAL A 513 5.17 17.70 -6.14
CA VAL A 513 6.63 17.72 -6.23
C VAL A 513 7.10 18.57 -7.42
N ASP A 514 6.33 18.63 -8.50
CA ASP A 514 6.63 19.49 -9.66
C ASP A 514 6.62 20.97 -9.25
N SER A 515 5.59 21.39 -8.51
CA SER A 515 5.50 22.75 -7.94
C SER A 515 6.66 23.04 -7.00
N PHE A 516 7.06 22.09 -6.14
CA PHE A 516 8.23 22.24 -5.27
C PHE A 516 9.54 22.38 -6.08
N LEU A 517 9.77 21.51 -7.08
CA LEU A 517 10.99 21.52 -7.89
C LEU A 517 11.08 22.76 -8.77
N THR A 518 9.98 23.26 -9.31
CA THR A 518 9.94 24.49 -10.10
C THR A 518 10.13 25.73 -9.23
N LYS A 519 9.30 25.91 -8.20
CA LYS A 519 9.27 27.14 -7.39
C LYS A 519 10.44 27.26 -6.42
N MET A 520 10.84 26.15 -5.79
CA MET A 520 11.88 26.15 -4.75
C MET A 520 13.24 25.75 -5.31
N CYS A 521 13.27 24.74 -6.18
CA CYS A 521 14.52 24.24 -6.75
C CYS A 521 14.87 24.87 -8.11
N GLY A 522 14.01 25.71 -8.69
CA GLY A 522 14.30 26.49 -9.91
C GLY A 522 14.47 25.66 -11.19
N PHE A 523 13.85 24.48 -11.25
CA PHE A 523 13.78 23.67 -12.47
C PHE A 523 12.65 24.14 -13.39
N SER A 524 12.79 23.89 -14.69
CA SER A 524 11.71 24.06 -15.66
C SER A 524 10.87 22.78 -15.80
N ASP A 525 9.67 22.89 -16.39
CA ASP A 525 8.87 21.71 -16.73
C ASP A 525 9.59 20.78 -17.71
N ALA A 526 10.46 21.32 -18.56
CA ALA A 526 11.28 20.53 -19.47
C ALA A 526 12.32 19.70 -18.72
N ASP A 527 12.93 20.25 -17.67
CA ASP A 527 13.84 19.53 -16.78
C ASP A 527 13.11 18.38 -16.08
N ILE A 528 11.93 18.66 -15.51
CA ILE A 528 11.08 17.67 -14.84
C ILE A 528 10.72 16.50 -15.78
N ARG A 529 10.29 16.80 -17.01
CA ARG A 529 10.00 15.76 -18.03
C ARG A 529 11.24 14.93 -18.37
N ARG A 530 12.42 15.57 -18.44
CA ARG A 530 13.69 14.85 -18.68
C ARG A 530 14.06 13.94 -17.51
N MET A 531 13.92 14.41 -16.28
CA MET A 531 14.16 13.58 -15.08
C MET A 531 13.25 12.35 -15.06
N ARG A 532 11.95 12.50 -15.39
CA ARG A 532 11.00 11.37 -15.51
C ARG A 532 11.46 10.34 -16.51
N ARG A 533 11.84 10.75 -17.72
CA ARG A 533 12.36 9.84 -18.75
C ARG A 533 13.62 9.10 -18.28
N ASN A 534 14.50 9.77 -17.53
CA ASN A 534 15.73 9.16 -17.05
C ASN A 534 15.50 8.20 -15.86
N LEU A 535 14.41 8.35 -15.11
CA LEU A 535 14.10 7.53 -13.94
C LEU A 535 13.18 6.34 -14.27
N LEU A 536 12.44 6.39 -15.38
CA LEU A 536 11.47 5.37 -15.77
C LEU A 536 12.00 4.49 -16.90
N ALA A 537 11.61 3.21 -16.90
CA ALA A 537 11.85 2.26 -17.98
C ALA A 537 10.49 1.77 -18.52
N GLU A 538 10.35 1.73 -19.84
CA GLU A 538 9.13 1.22 -20.52
C GLU A 538 9.01 -0.30 -20.39
N ASP A 539 10.14 -1.02 -20.30
CA ASP A 539 10.18 -2.47 -20.11
C ASP A 539 10.73 -2.83 -18.72
N ALA A 540 10.01 -3.69 -17.98
CA ALA A 540 10.38 -4.18 -16.65
C ALA A 540 11.60 -5.13 -16.62
N HIS A 541 12.37 -5.22 -17.72
CA HIS A 541 13.55 -6.06 -17.78
C HIS A 541 14.70 -5.39 -17.04
N ALA A 542 15.03 -5.92 -15.87
CA ALA A 542 16.30 -5.61 -15.20
C ALA A 542 17.46 -5.90 -16.18
N PRO A 543 18.50 -5.03 -16.24
CA PRO A 543 19.69 -5.38 -17.00
C PRO A 543 20.26 -6.69 -16.44
N MET A 544 20.52 -7.65 -17.32
CA MET A 544 21.21 -8.89 -16.97
C MET A 544 22.58 -8.53 -16.39
N LEU A 545 22.78 -8.73 -15.09
CA LEU A 545 24.14 -8.75 -14.55
C LEU A 545 24.79 -10.01 -15.11
N GLU A 546 25.76 -9.87 -16.03
CA GLU A 546 26.59 -10.99 -16.45
C GLU A 546 27.36 -11.51 -15.22
N GLU A 547 26.84 -12.54 -14.57
CA GLU A 547 27.68 -13.42 -13.76
C GLU A 547 28.64 -14.12 -14.72
N LYS A 548 29.85 -13.59 -14.87
CA LYS A 548 30.98 -14.41 -15.32
C LYS A 548 31.54 -15.11 -14.09
N PRO A 549 31.25 -16.40 -13.85
CA PRO A 549 32.02 -17.16 -12.88
C PRO A 549 33.44 -17.27 -13.41
N ALA A 550 34.39 -16.64 -12.71
CA ALA A 550 35.80 -16.97 -12.84
C ALA A 550 36.01 -18.37 -12.28
N ILE A 551 35.78 -19.40 -13.11
CA ILE A 551 36.34 -20.72 -12.85
C ILE A 551 37.84 -20.60 -13.16
N SER A 552 38.60 -20.25 -12.14
CA SER A 552 40.05 -20.43 -12.12
C SER A 552 40.34 -21.93 -12.08
N SER A 553 40.61 -22.49 -13.25
CA SER A 553 41.28 -23.78 -13.39
C SER A 553 42.71 -23.68 -12.85
N SER A 554 42.98 -24.26 -11.68
CA SER A 554 44.31 -24.77 -11.34
C SER A 554 44.27 -25.70 -10.12
N LEU A 555 44.46 -26.99 -10.43
CA LEU A 555 44.86 -28.15 -9.61
C LEU A 555 43.83 -28.75 -8.64
#